data_AF-A0A3B8IU73-F1
#
_entry.id   AF-A0A3B8IU73-F1
#
_cell.length_a   1.000
_cell.length_b   1.000
_cell.length_c   1.000
_cell.angle_alpha   90.00
_cell.angle_beta   90.00
_cell.angle_gamma   90.00
#
_symmetry.space_group_name_H-M   'P 1'
#
loop_
_entity.id
_entity.type
_entity.pdbx_description
1 polymer ?
#
loop_
_entity_poly.entity_id
_entity_poly.type
_entity_poly.pdbx_seq_one_letter_code
_entity_poly.pdbx_strand_id
1 'polypeptide(L)'
;METKEIVQDELIRNQIREELQSISSTKGISKIVWELMLVLIGFIISGLLGVYITNQVQTNVIERQQSEEKRTIRRQGVTEISNLIFERKTRIELLASAFKRNAPIEEIMVRKAHYDAAFVSWNMELNSIQLKIREITNNETYSDIESFIRNKLVKRFGDLDMLLTLYYDRRMNGKNINYDSGEIRPMIEYCSKCGRAITNYLWTKTNYDQNQKLMIEARNLLEESCHEF
;
A
#
# COMPACT_ATOMS: atom_id res chain seq x y z
N MET A 1 -58.36 43.29 82.08
CA MET A 1 -56.96 42.83 81.99
C MET A 1 -56.74 41.88 80.80
N GLU A 2 -57.79 41.47 80.08
CA GLU A 2 -57.74 40.57 78.90
C GLU A 2 -57.35 41.22 77.57
N THR A 3 -57.42 42.55 77.42
CA THR A 3 -57.16 43.21 76.12
C THR A 3 -55.68 43.36 75.76
N LYS A 4 -54.75 43.20 76.71
CA LYS A 4 -53.30 43.25 76.40
C LYS A 4 -52.75 41.94 75.84
N GLU A 5 -53.38 40.81 76.17
CA GLU A 5 -52.94 39.48 75.73
C GLU A 5 -53.31 39.23 74.26
N ILE A 6 -54.47 39.73 73.83
CA ILE A 6 -54.96 39.61 72.44
C ILE A 6 -54.08 40.40 71.46
N VAL A 7 -53.60 41.58 71.85
CA VAL A 7 -52.75 42.43 70.99
C VAL A 7 -51.35 41.82 70.80
N GLN A 8 -50.84 41.11 71.81
CA GLN A 8 -49.52 40.49 71.75
C GLN A 8 -49.50 39.24 70.87
N ASP A 9 -50.59 38.47 70.87
CA ASP A 9 -50.76 37.30 70.01
C ASP A 9 -50.92 37.68 68.53
N GLU A 10 -51.55 38.82 68.23
CA GLU A 10 -51.69 39.32 66.85
C GLU A 10 -50.36 39.84 66.29
N LEU A 11 -49.49 40.43 67.13
CA LEU A 11 -48.15 40.86 66.74
C LEU A 11 -47.25 39.67 66.38
N ILE A 12 -47.31 38.60 67.18
CA ILE A 12 -46.53 37.37 66.94
C ILE A 12 -46.98 36.70 65.64
N ARG A 13 -48.30 36.64 65.37
CA ARG A 13 -48.81 36.07 64.11
C ARG A 13 -48.36 36.84 62.87
N ASN A 14 -48.26 38.16 62.98
CA ASN A 14 -47.82 39.00 61.87
C ASN A 14 -46.31 38.86 61.61
N GLN A 15 -45.47 38.78 62.64
CA GLN A 15 -44.04 38.47 62.48
C GLN A 15 -43.81 37.09 61.87
N ILE A 16 -44.55 36.07 62.31
CA ILE A 16 -44.44 34.72 61.73
C ILE A 16 -44.85 34.72 60.25
N ARG A 17 -45.84 35.51 59.84
CA ARG A 17 -46.22 35.64 58.41
C ARG A 17 -45.15 36.32 57.57
N GLU A 18 -44.52 37.38 58.08
CA GLU A 18 -43.44 38.07 57.36
C GLU A 18 -42.22 37.16 57.18
N GLU A 19 -41.84 36.41 58.22
CA GLU A 19 -40.74 35.45 58.11
C GLU A 19 -41.06 34.31 57.13
N LEU A 20 -42.28 33.75 57.18
CA LEU A 20 -42.70 32.70 56.25
C LEU A 20 -42.77 33.18 54.79
N GLN A 21 -43.16 34.43 54.54
CA GLN A 21 -43.13 35.02 53.20
C GLN A 21 -41.71 35.22 52.68
N SER A 22 -40.77 35.60 53.56
CA SER A 22 -39.35 35.73 53.19
C SER A 22 -38.75 34.38 52.76
N ILE A 23 -39.07 33.31 53.48
CA ILE A 23 -38.61 31.93 53.20
C ILE A 23 -39.27 31.37 51.92
N SER A 24 -40.51 31.77 51.62
CA SER A 24 -41.21 31.36 50.40
C SER A 24 -40.61 31.99 49.13
N SER A 25 -40.07 33.22 49.20
CA SER A 25 -39.48 33.89 48.02
C SER A 25 -38.16 33.26 47.56
N THR A 26 -37.41 32.63 48.46
CA THR A 26 -36.18 31.88 48.16
C THR A 26 -36.40 30.61 47.34
N LYS A 27 -37.62 30.03 47.35
CA LYS A 27 -37.95 28.83 46.54
C LYS A 27 -38.05 29.11 45.03
N GLY A 28 -38.30 30.36 44.62
CA GLY A 28 -38.32 30.74 43.21
C GLY A 28 -36.92 30.80 42.60
N ILE A 29 -35.95 31.31 43.36
CA ILE A 29 -34.54 31.43 42.94
C ILE A 29 -33.90 30.04 42.78
N SER A 30 -34.23 29.08 43.66
CA SER A 30 -33.68 27.72 43.57
C SER A 30 -34.09 26.97 42.30
N LYS A 31 -35.26 27.27 41.72
CA LYS A 31 -35.72 26.61 40.48
C LYS A 31 -34.95 27.11 39.25
N ILE A 32 -34.76 28.42 39.12
CA ILE A 32 -34.03 29.02 38.00
C ILE A 32 -32.55 28.60 38.03
N VAL A 33 -31.94 28.59 39.22
CA VAL A 33 -30.55 28.12 39.41
C VAL A 33 -30.41 26.65 38.99
N TRP A 34 -31.39 25.80 39.32
CA TRP A 34 -31.40 24.40 38.92
C TRP A 34 -31.51 24.22 37.40
N GLU A 35 -32.39 24.96 36.73
CA GLU A 35 -32.54 24.92 35.27
C GLU A 35 -31.26 25.35 34.54
N LEU A 36 -30.60 26.42 35.02
CA LEU A 36 -29.32 26.87 34.47
C LEU A 36 -28.19 25.85 34.70
N MET A 37 -28.14 25.20 35.86
CA MET A 37 -27.15 24.16 36.14
C MET A 37 -27.31 22.95 35.20
N LEU A 38 -28.54 22.54 34.87
CA LEU A 38 -28.78 21.45 33.92
C LEU A 38 -28.29 21.80 32.51
N VAL A 39 -28.50 23.03 32.05
CA VAL A 39 -27.99 23.49 30.75
C VAL A 39 -26.47 23.48 30.73
N LEU A 40 -25.83 23.96 31.80
CA LEU A 40 -24.38 24.04 31.92
C LEU A 40 -23.75 22.63 31.97
N ILE A 41 -24.34 21.71 32.72
CA ILE A 41 -23.95 20.30 32.75
C ILE A 41 -24.12 19.66 31.36
N GLY A 42 -25.24 19.89 30.68
CA GLY A 42 -25.47 19.40 29.32
C GLY A 42 -24.42 19.91 28.33
N PHE A 43 -24.04 21.18 28.44
CA PHE A 43 -22.99 21.77 27.62
C PHE A 43 -21.61 21.13 27.89
N ILE A 44 -21.25 20.93 29.16
CA ILE A 44 -19.98 20.26 29.52
C ILE A 44 -19.96 18.81 29.01
N ILE A 45 -21.04 18.06 29.25
CA ILE A 45 -21.14 16.65 28.83
C ILE A 45 -21.08 16.53 27.30
N SER A 46 -21.81 17.37 26.58
CA SER A 46 -21.79 17.37 25.11
C SER A 46 -20.42 17.78 24.55
N GLY A 47 -19.73 18.73 25.16
CA GLY A 47 -18.35 19.10 24.80
C GLY A 47 -17.37 17.93 24.98
N LEU A 48 -17.41 17.25 26.13
CA LEU A 48 -16.55 16.10 26.42
C LEU A 48 -16.84 14.90 25.49
N LEU A 49 -18.12 14.60 25.25
CA LEU A 49 -18.54 13.57 24.28
C LEU A 49 -18.09 13.91 22.87
N GLY A 50 -18.21 15.18 22.46
CA GLY A 50 -17.74 15.66 21.16
C GLY A 50 -16.26 15.39 20.97
N VAL A 51 -15.41 15.82 21.92
CA VAL A 51 -13.95 15.60 21.87
C VAL A 51 -13.61 14.10 21.85
N TYR A 52 -14.29 13.28 22.67
CA TYR A 52 -14.05 11.84 22.70
C TYR A 52 -14.38 11.17 21.35
N ILE A 53 -15.53 11.49 20.76
CA ILE A 53 -15.94 10.96 19.45
C ILE A 53 -14.99 11.45 18.36
N THR A 54 -14.63 12.74 18.34
CA THR A 54 -13.69 13.29 17.36
C THR A 54 -12.34 12.59 17.44
N ASN A 55 -11.80 12.36 18.64
CA ASN A 55 -10.53 11.63 18.81
C ASN A 55 -10.62 10.20 18.27
N GLN A 56 -11.69 9.46 18.58
CA GLN A 56 -11.90 8.09 18.07
C GLN A 56 -12.06 8.05 16.56
N VAL A 57 -12.76 9.02 15.96
CA VAL A 57 -12.91 9.10 14.50
C VAL A 57 -11.55 9.43 13.86
N GLN A 58 -10.79 10.37 14.41
CA GLN A 58 -9.49 10.76 13.89
C GLN A 58 -8.48 9.62 13.92
N THR A 59 -8.40 8.85 15.02
CA THR A 59 -7.48 7.69 15.10
C THR A 59 -7.83 6.64 14.05
N ASN A 60 -9.11 6.30 13.90
CA ASN A 60 -9.56 5.35 12.88
C ASN A 60 -9.25 5.83 11.45
N VAL A 61 -9.38 7.14 11.17
CA VAL A 61 -9.04 7.70 9.86
C VAL A 61 -7.54 7.64 9.59
N ILE A 62 -6.71 8.00 10.58
CA ILE A 62 -5.24 7.93 10.46
C ILE A 62 -4.78 6.49 10.22
N GLU A 63 -5.30 5.52 10.98
CA GLU A 63 -4.97 4.11 10.81
C GLU A 63 -5.37 3.60 9.42
N ARG A 64 -6.55 3.97 8.93
CA ARG A 64 -6.99 3.63 7.57
C ARG A 64 -6.07 4.23 6.51
N GLN A 65 -5.76 5.53 6.60
CA GLN A 65 -4.86 6.21 5.67
C GLN A 65 -3.48 5.55 5.63
N GLN A 66 -2.89 5.27 6.80
CA GLN A 66 -1.61 4.55 6.87
C GLN A 66 -1.68 3.15 6.26
N SER A 67 -2.80 2.44 6.45
CA SER A 67 -2.99 1.11 5.86
C SER A 67 -3.13 1.17 4.33
N GLU A 68 -3.80 2.19 3.80
CA GLU A 68 -3.99 2.41 2.37
C GLU A 68 -2.71 2.89 1.69
N GLU A 69 -1.95 3.78 2.33
CA GLU A 69 -0.65 4.22 1.86
C GLU A 69 0.32 3.04 1.77
N LYS A 70 0.39 2.21 2.83
CA LYS A 70 1.17 0.96 2.78
C LYS A 70 0.73 0.08 1.63
N ARG A 71 -0.57 -0.17 1.44
CA ARG A 71 -1.08 -0.96 0.30
C ARG A 71 -0.70 -0.36 -1.05
N THR A 72 -0.70 0.96 -1.16
CA THR A 72 -0.35 1.69 -2.38
C THR A 72 1.13 1.52 -2.71
N ILE A 73 2.02 1.75 -1.74
CA ILE A 73 3.47 1.51 -1.89
C ILE A 73 3.73 0.06 -2.30
N ARG A 74 3.01 -0.89 -1.68
CA ARG A 74 3.16 -2.30 -2.02
C ARG A 74 2.81 -2.59 -3.47
N ARG A 75 1.66 -2.10 -3.93
CA ARG A 75 1.22 -2.25 -5.32
C ARG A 75 2.18 -1.60 -6.31
N GLN A 76 2.73 -0.43 -5.96
CA GLN A 76 3.72 0.25 -6.79
C GLN A 76 4.96 -0.61 -7.01
N GLY A 77 5.53 -1.24 -5.97
CA GLY A 77 6.68 -2.14 -6.13
C GLY A 77 6.40 -3.33 -7.06
N VAL A 78 5.19 -3.91 -6.98
CA VAL A 78 4.76 -5.00 -7.89
C VAL A 78 4.59 -4.52 -9.32
N THR A 79 4.01 -3.33 -9.52
CA THR A 79 3.85 -2.74 -10.85
C THR A 79 5.20 -2.37 -11.46
N GLU A 80 6.11 -1.78 -10.69
CA GLU A 80 7.45 -1.39 -11.14
C GLU A 80 8.27 -2.60 -11.59
N ILE A 81 8.34 -3.68 -10.78
CA ILE A 81 9.08 -4.88 -11.19
C ILE A 81 8.46 -5.52 -12.44
N SER A 82 7.13 -5.54 -12.52
CA SER A 82 6.41 -6.05 -13.69
C SER A 82 6.78 -5.26 -14.94
N ASN A 83 6.74 -3.94 -14.86
CA ASN A 83 7.08 -3.05 -15.98
C ASN A 83 8.52 -3.27 -16.46
N LEU A 84 9.49 -3.36 -15.55
CA LEU A 84 10.88 -3.63 -15.90
C LEU A 84 11.07 -4.97 -16.62
N ILE A 85 10.44 -6.03 -16.12
CA ILE A 85 10.50 -7.37 -16.72
C ILE A 85 9.90 -7.33 -18.14
N PHE A 86 8.70 -6.73 -18.27
CA PHE A 86 8.00 -6.67 -19.55
C PHE A 86 8.70 -5.79 -20.56
N GLU A 87 9.19 -4.60 -20.17
CA GLU A 87 9.95 -3.73 -21.05
C GLU A 87 11.18 -4.47 -21.59
N ARG A 88 11.99 -5.05 -20.69
CA ARG A 88 13.20 -5.76 -21.09
C ARG A 88 12.90 -6.92 -22.04
N LYS A 89 11.88 -7.72 -21.72
CA LYS A 89 11.40 -8.79 -22.61
C LYS A 89 11.02 -8.25 -23.99
N THR A 90 10.20 -7.21 -24.06
CA THR A 90 9.76 -6.64 -25.34
C THR A 90 10.93 -6.11 -26.16
N ARG A 91 11.93 -5.46 -25.54
CA ARG A 91 13.14 -5.02 -26.26
C ARG A 91 13.95 -6.20 -26.80
N ILE A 92 14.09 -7.27 -26.03
CA ILE A 92 14.75 -8.51 -26.46
C ILE A 92 14.01 -9.13 -27.64
N GLU A 93 12.68 -9.27 -27.59
CA GLU A 93 11.87 -9.84 -28.67
C GLU A 93 12.00 -9.02 -29.96
N LEU A 94 12.01 -7.69 -29.85
CA LEU A 94 12.23 -6.81 -30.99
C LEU A 94 13.63 -7.01 -31.58
N LEU A 95 14.68 -7.01 -30.77
CA LEU A 95 16.05 -7.21 -31.26
C LEU A 95 16.22 -8.60 -31.89
N ALA A 96 15.77 -9.65 -31.21
CA ALA A 96 15.79 -11.03 -31.70
C ALA A 96 15.03 -11.18 -33.02
N SER A 97 13.85 -10.56 -33.14
CA SER A 97 13.07 -10.55 -34.38
C SER A 97 13.81 -9.87 -35.55
N ALA A 98 14.58 -8.80 -35.27
CA ALA A 98 15.40 -8.15 -36.30
C ALA A 98 16.56 -9.03 -36.77
N PHE A 99 17.22 -9.75 -35.85
CA PHE A 99 18.23 -10.74 -36.22
C PHE A 99 17.64 -11.88 -37.04
N LYS A 100 16.49 -12.44 -36.61
CA LYS A 100 15.83 -13.57 -37.28
C LYS A 100 15.52 -13.30 -38.75
N ARG A 101 15.08 -12.08 -39.08
CA ARG A 101 14.71 -11.70 -40.45
C ARG A 101 15.84 -11.03 -41.24
N ASN A 102 17.05 -10.97 -40.67
CA ASN A 102 18.18 -10.26 -41.23
C ASN A 102 17.84 -8.81 -41.63
N ALA A 103 17.28 -8.05 -40.69
CA ALA A 103 16.90 -6.66 -40.89
C ALA A 103 18.11 -5.76 -41.31
N PRO A 104 17.84 -4.57 -41.88
CA PRO A 104 18.88 -3.58 -42.16
C PRO A 104 19.71 -3.24 -40.92
N ILE A 105 20.99 -2.88 -41.12
CA ILE A 105 21.93 -2.62 -40.02
C ILE A 105 21.43 -1.46 -39.15
N GLU A 106 20.87 -0.44 -39.76
CA GLU A 106 20.31 0.74 -39.10
C GLU A 106 19.19 0.35 -38.13
N GLU A 107 18.31 -0.57 -38.55
CA GLU A 107 17.24 -1.07 -37.69
C GLU A 107 17.79 -1.87 -36.50
N ILE A 108 18.81 -2.71 -36.74
CA ILE A 108 19.47 -3.49 -35.69
C ILE A 108 20.15 -2.57 -34.68
N MET A 109 20.85 -1.52 -35.12
CA MET A 109 21.50 -0.54 -34.25
C MET A 109 20.49 0.19 -33.36
N VAL A 110 19.37 0.66 -33.94
CA VAL A 110 18.31 1.32 -33.17
C VAL A 110 17.70 0.37 -32.13
N ARG A 111 17.40 -0.87 -32.52
CA ARG A 111 16.85 -1.87 -31.60
C ARG A 111 17.85 -2.26 -30.50
N LYS A 112 19.14 -2.34 -30.83
CA LYS A 112 20.22 -2.60 -29.85
C LYS A 112 20.31 -1.46 -28.84
N ALA A 113 20.28 -0.21 -29.28
CA ALA A 113 20.29 0.96 -28.39
C ALA A 113 19.11 0.97 -27.41
N HIS A 114 17.90 0.66 -27.89
CA HIS A 114 16.73 0.54 -27.00
C HIS A 114 16.83 -0.63 -26.01
N TYR A 115 17.37 -1.76 -26.47
CA TYR A 115 17.63 -2.90 -25.60
C TYR A 115 18.69 -2.57 -24.53
N ASP A 116 19.76 -1.87 -24.88
CA ASP A 116 20.80 -1.45 -23.93
C ASP A 116 20.29 -0.44 -22.92
N ALA A 117 19.42 0.48 -23.35
CA ALA A 117 18.73 1.39 -22.42
C ALA A 117 17.88 0.61 -21.39
N ALA A 118 17.14 -0.42 -21.83
CA ALA A 118 16.37 -1.27 -20.92
C ALA A 118 17.26 -2.14 -20.00
N PHE A 119 18.41 -2.61 -20.50
CA PHE A 119 19.42 -3.29 -19.67
C PHE A 119 19.96 -2.36 -18.56
N VAL A 120 20.26 -1.11 -18.89
CA VAL A 120 20.76 -0.13 -17.92
C VAL A 120 19.68 0.21 -16.89
N SER A 121 18.45 0.53 -17.32
CA SER A 121 17.32 0.78 -16.42
C SER A 121 17.08 -0.40 -15.48
N TRP A 122 17.07 -1.63 -16.00
CA TRP A 122 16.95 -2.85 -15.18
C TRP A 122 17.99 -2.88 -14.04
N ASN A 123 19.26 -2.68 -14.35
CA ASN A 123 20.33 -2.79 -13.35
C ASN A 123 20.30 -1.64 -12.33
N MET A 124 19.90 -0.43 -12.74
CA MET A 124 19.80 0.72 -11.84
C MET A 124 18.60 0.61 -10.90
N GLU A 125 17.46 0.15 -11.42
CA GLU A 125 16.18 0.19 -10.69
C GLU A 125 15.92 -1.09 -9.88
N LEU A 126 16.47 -2.24 -10.28
CA LEU A 126 16.18 -3.52 -9.63
C LEU A 126 16.47 -3.50 -8.13
N ASN A 127 17.59 -2.90 -7.69
CA ASN A 127 17.94 -2.83 -6.28
C ASN A 127 16.93 -2.00 -5.47
N SER A 128 16.49 -0.86 -6.02
CA SER A 128 15.48 0.00 -5.38
C SER A 128 14.14 -0.74 -5.24
N ILE A 129 13.74 -1.44 -6.29
CA ILE A 129 12.50 -2.23 -6.30
C ILE A 129 12.59 -3.42 -5.33
N GLN A 130 13.75 -4.09 -5.24
CA GLN A 130 13.98 -5.15 -4.26
C GLN A 130 13.80 -4.66 -2.83
N LEU A 131 14.26 -3.45 -2.51
CA LEU A 131 14.03 -2.84 -1.19
C LEU A 131 12.53 -2.61 -0.93
N LYS A 132 11.80 -2.08 -1.91
CA LYS A 132 10.33 -1.94 -1.82
C LYS A 132 9.69 -3.30 -1.55
N ILE A 133 10.03 -4.34 -2.32
CA ILE A 133 9.51 -5.71 -2.15
C ILE A 133 9.87 -6.27 -0.76
N ARG A 134 11.05 -5.95 -0.22
CA ARG A 134 11.41 -6.36 1.14
C ARG A 134 10.48 -5.74 2.20
N GLU A 135 10.06 -4.50 2.03
CA GLU A 135 9.10 -3.86 2.94
C GLU A 135 7.69 -4.46 2.86
N ILE A 136 7.35 -5.11 1.73
CA ILE A 136 6.03 -5.73 1.52
C ILE A 136 5.95 -7.17 2.00
N THR A 137 7.10 -7.84 2.12
CA THR A 137 7.21 -9.26 2.45
C THR A 137 7.84 -9.46 3.83
N ASN A 138 7.63 -10.63 4.45
CA ASN A 138 8.43 -10.99 5.62
C ASN A 138 9.83 -11.46 5.17
N ASN A 139 10.81 -11.46 6.08
CA ASN A 139 12.21 -11.76 5.73
C ASN A 139 12.39 -13.13 5.05
N GLU A 140 11.65 -14.15 5.49
CA GLU A 140 11.71 -15.50 4.91
C GLU A 140 11.19 -15.50 3.46
N THR A 141 10.00 -14.94 3.23
CA THR A 141 9.38 -14.84 1.90
C THR A 141 10.22 -13.98 0.96
N TYR A 142 10.83 -12.91 1.48
CA TYR A 142 11.72 -12.05 0.72
C TYR A 142 12.93 -12.84 0.20
N SER A 143 13.56 -13.65 1.06
CA SER A 143 14.71 -14.48 0.68
C SER A 143 14.39 -15.43 -0.48
N ASP A 144 13.20 -16.04 -0.46
CA ASP A 144 12.74 -16.92 -1.54
C ASP A 144 12.58 -16.14 -2.85
N ILE A 145 11.85 -15.01 -2.83
CA ILE A 145 11.65 -14.17 -4.04
C ILE A 145 12.97 -13.62 -4.56
N GLU A 146 13.84 -13.14 -3.69
CA GLU A 146 15.15 -12.61 -4.06
C GLU A 146 15.98 -13.70 -4.76
N SER A 147 15.92 -14.94 -4.28
CA SER A 147 16.56 -16.07 -4.93
C SER A 147 16.01 -16.31 -6.34
N PHE A 148 14.69 -16.30 -6.54
CA PHE A 148 14.11 -16.41 -7.89
C PHE A 148 14.52 -15.25 -8.80
N ILE A 149 14.52 -14.02 -8.30
CA ILE A 149 14.93 -12.86 -9.10
C ILE A 149 16.42 -12.98 -9.47
N ARG A 150 17.32 -13.15 -8.51
CA ARG A 150 18.78 -13.11 -8.73
C ARG A 150 19.30 -14.37 -9.43
N ASN A 151 18.94 -15.55 -8.91
CA ASN A 151 19.56 -16.81 -9.33
C ASN A 151 18.89 -17.43 -10.56
N LYS A 152 17.63 -17.05 -10.84
CA LYS A 152 16.86 -17.59 -11.97
C LYS A 152 16.70 -16.53 -13.06
N LEU A 153 15.96 -15.46 -12.77
CA LEU A 153 15.56 -14.49 -13.80
C LEU A 153 16.73 -13.63 -14.29
N VAL A 154 17.48 -13.00 -13.38
CA VAL A 154 18.65 -12.17 -13.73
C VAL A 154 19.71 -12.99 -14.45
N LYS A 155 19.99 -14.21 -13.96
CA LYS A 155 20.91 -15.13 -14.62
C LYS A 155 20.50 -15.42 -16.06
N ARG A 156 19.23 -15.78 -16.30
CA ARG A 156 18.76 -16.08 -17.66
C ARG A 156 18.75 -14.86 -18.57
N PHE A 157 18.42 -13.69 -18.05
CA PHE A 157 18.59 -12.45 -18.81
C PHE A 157 20.06 -12.22 -19.19
N GLY A 158 21.01 -12.50 -18.29
CA GLY A 158 22.44 -12.44 -18.60
C GLY A 158 22.87 -13.36 -19.74
N ASP A 159 22.35 -14.59 -19.78
CA ASP A 159 22.60 -15.53 -20.89
C ASP A 159 22.11 -14.94 -22.24
N LEU A 160 20.89 -14.37 -22.23
CA LEU A 160 20.32 -13.68 -23.40
C LEU A 160 21.15 -12.46 -23.80
N ASP A 161 21.63 -11.68 -22.84
CA ASP A 161 22.42 -10.48 -23.11
C ASP A 161 23.72 -10.81 -23.83
N MET A 162 24.41 -11.88 -23.38
CA MET A 162 25.62 -12.38 -24.01
C MET A 162 25.35 -12.83 -25.45
N LEU A 163 24.29 -13.63 -25.68
CA LEU A 163 23.94 -14.14 -27.01
C LEU A 163 23.55 -13.03 -27.99
N LEU A 164 22.70 -12.09 -27.57
CA LEU A 164 22.26 -10.99 -28.42
C LEU A 164 23.41 -10.03 -28.76
N THR A 165 24.32 -9.80 -27.82
CA THR A 165 25.53 -8.99 -28.07
C THR A 165 26.47 -9.69 -29.04
N LEU A 166 26.68 -11.00 -28.91
CA LEU A 166 27.46 -11.78 -29.86
C LEU A 166 26.87 -11.71 -31.29
N TYR A 167 25.55 -11.79 -31.41
CA TYR A 167 24.86 -11.68 -32.70
C TYR A 167 25.01 -10.28 -33.30
N TYR A 168 24.85 -9.25 -32.47
CA TYR A 168 25.11 -7.87 -32.86
C TYR A 168 26.54 -7.70 -33.40
N ASP A 169 27.55 -8.11 -32.65
CA ASP A 169 28.96 -7.95 -33.02
C ASP A 169 29.30 -8.69 -34.32
N ARG A 170 28.76 -9.90 -34.50
CA ARG A 170 28.92 -10.65 -35.75
C ARG A 170 28.33 -9.87 -36.93
N ARG A 171 27.13 -9.32 -36.77
CA ARG A 171 26.45 -8.57 -37.83
C ARG A 171 27.17 -7.28 -38.19
N MET A 172 27.67 -6.55 -37.20
CA MET A 172 28.44 -5.31 -37.40
C MET A 172 29.77 -5.57 -38.13
N ASN A 173 30.35 -6.75 -37.94
CA ASN A 173 31.55 -7.19 -38.65
C ASN A 173 31.26 -7.83 -40.02
N GLY A 174 30.04 -7.68 -40.55
CA GLY A 174 29.64 -8.24 -41.85
C GLY A 174 29.55 -9.76 -41.89
N LYS A 175 29.61 -10.45 -40.74
CA LYS A 175 29.46 -11.91 -40.66
C LYS A 175 27.99 -12.27 -40.69
N ASN A 176 27.66 -13.39 -41.34
CA ASN A 176 26.31 -13.92 -41.31
C ASN A 176 25.99 -14.42 -39.89
N ILE A 177 24.83 -14.05 -39.35
CA ILE A 177 24.36 -14.57 -38.07
C ILE A 177 23.63 -15.87 -38.33
N ASN A 178 24.09 -16.97 -37.76
CA ASN A 178 23.27 -18.17 -37.64
C ASN A 178 22.30 -17.97 -36.47
N TYR A 179 21.17 -17.32 -36.71
CA TYR A 179 20.16 -17.09 -35.67
C TYR A 179 19.45 -18.41 -35.34
N ASP A 180 19.74 -18.98 -34.17
CA ASP A 180 19.03 -20.15 -33.68
C ASP A 180 17.77 -19.75 -32.91
N SER A 181 16.62 -19.87 -33.57
CA SER A 181 15.34 -19.64 -32.93
C SER A 181 14.99 -20.67 -31.86
N GLY A 182 15.55 -21.89 -31.96
CA GLY A 182 15.39 -22.97 -31.00
C GLY A 182 16.13 -22.70 -29.68
N GLU A 183 17.18 -21.89 -29.70
CA GLU A 183 17.91 -21.49 -28.50
C GLU A 183 17.30 -20.23 -27.85
N ILE A 184 17.09 -19.15 -28.62
CA ILE A 184 16.69 -17.86 -28.05
C ILE A 184 15.24 -17.86 -27.59
N ARG A 185 14.32 -18.47 -28.36
CA ARG A 185 12.89 -18.38 -28.07
C ARG A 185 12.54 -19.02 -26.71
N PRO A 186 13.03 -20.24 -26.36
CA PRO A 186 12.80 -20.80 -25.04
C PRO A 186 13.33 -19.94 -23.90
N MET A 187 14.48 -19.29 -24.07
CA MET A 187 15.02 -18.38 -23.05
C MET A 187 14.13 -17.16 -22.82
N ILE A 188 13.60 -16.55 -23.89
CA ILE A 188 12.65 -15.44 -23.78
C ILE A 188 11.34 -15.91 -23.13
N GLU A 189 10.83 -17.07 -23.53
CA GLU A 189 9.62 -17.66 -22.96
C GLU A 189 9.81 -17.97 -21.47
N TYR A 190 10.97 -18.48 -21.06
CA TYR A 190 11.33 -18.67 -19.66
C TYR A 190 11.29 -17.36 -18.88
N CYS A 191 12.00 -16.32 -19.34
CA CYS A 191 12.01 -15.02 -18.66
C CYS A 191 10.58 -14.45 -18.54
N SER A 192 9.75 -14.64 -19.57
CA SER A 192 8.35 -14.22 -19.55
C SER A 192 7.50 -15.03 -18.57
N LYS A 193 7.67 -16.35 -18.49
CA LYS A 193 6.92 -17.23 -17.57
C LYS A 193 7.32 -16.95 -16.13
N CYS A 194 8.62 -17.04 -15.82
CA CYS A 194 9.15 -16.80 -14.49
C CYS A 194 8.84 -15.37 -14.02
N GLY A 195 9.02 -14.37 -14.88
CA GLY A 195 8.68 -12.98 -14.57
C GLY A 195 7.20 -12.76 -14.24
N ARG A 196 6.27 -13.38 -14.99
CA ARG A 196 4.83 -13.35 -14.67
C ARG A 196 4.52 -14.04 -13.35
N ALA A 197 5.16 -15.18 -13.07
CA ALA A 197 4.95 -15.91 -11.85
C ALA A 197 5.42 -15.11 -10.61
N ILE A 198 6.57 -14.42 -10.71
CA ILE A 198 7.05 -13.48 -9.68
C ILE A 198 6.02 -12.36 -9.46
N THR A 199 5.58 -11.68 -10.51
CA THR A 199 4.58 -10.61 -10.39
C THR A 199 3.26 -11.12 -9.78
N ASN A 200 2.78 -12.30 -10.20
CA ASN A 200 1.55 -12.89 -9.68
C ASN A 200 1.69 -13.27 -8.20
N TYR A 201 2.82 -13.85 -7.80
CA TYR A 201 3.10 -14.16 -6.40
C TYR A 201 3.12 -12.90 -5.54
N LEU A 202 3.83 -11.85 -5.96
CA LEU A 202 3.90 -10.57 -5.25
C LEU A 202 2.53 -9.88 -5.18
N TRP A 203 1.76 -9.91 -6.26
CA TRP A 203 0.39 -9.38 -6.30
C TRP A 203 -0.53 -10.12 -5.33
N THR A 204 -0.45 -11.47 -5.33
CA THR A 204 -1.24 -12.32 -4.43
C THR A 204 -0.87 -12.05 -2.98
N LYS A 205 0.42 -11.95 -2.67
CA LYS A 205 0.91 -11.58 -1.33
C LYS A 205 0.42 -10.21 -0.90
N THR A 206 0.39 -9.24 -1.81
CA THR A 206 -0.04 -7.86 -1.51
C THR A 206 -1.53 -7.76 -1.21
N ASN A 207 -2.38 -8.52 -1.92
CA ASN A 207 -3.84 -8.38 -1.84
C ASN A 207 -4.54 -9.47 -1.03
N TYR A 208 -3.92 -10.64 -0.85
CA TYR A 208 -4.54 -11.84 -0.29
C TYR A 208 -3.65 -12.55 0.75
N ASP A 209 -2.82 -11.81 1.51
CA ASP A 209 -1.88 -12.39 2.49
C ASP A 209 -2.53 -13.34 3.52
N GLN A 210 -3.81 -13.12 3.84
CA GLN A 210 -4.57 -13.97 4.77
C GLN A 210 -5.11 -15.26 4.13
N ASN A 211 -5.09 -15.37 2.79
CA ASN A 211 -5.61 -16.54 2.07
C ASN A 211 -4.47 -17.54 1.78
N GLN A 212 -4.23 -18.44 2.73
CA GLN A 212 -3.17 -19.46 2.66
C GLN A 212 -3.25 -20.32 1.39
N LYS A 213 -4.47 -20.68 0.95
CA LYS A 213 -4.65 -21.49 -0.26
C LYS A 213 -4.13 -20.77 -1.50
N LEU A 214 -4.52 -19.52 -1.73
CA LEU A 214 -4.04 -18.72 -2.86
C LEU A 214 -2.53 -18.49 -2.78
N MET A 215 -1.99 -18.31 -1.58
CA MET A 215 -0.54 -18.15 -1.38
C MET A 215 0.25 -19.41 -1.74
N ILE A 216 -0.24 -20.59 -1.39
CA ILE A 216 0.37 -21.88 -1.76
C ILE A 216 0.29 -22.08 -3.28
N GLU A 217 -0.87 -21.85 -3.90
CA GLU A 217 -1.03 -21.96 -5.36
C GLU A 217 -0.09 -21.01 -6.12
N ALA A 218 0.02 -19.76 -5.67
CA ALA A 218 0.92 -18.79 -6.29
C ALA A 218 2.40 -19.15 -6.10
N ARG A 219 2.78 -19.74 -4.95
CA ARG A 219 4.13 -20.22 -4.68
C ARG A 219 4.49 -21.41 -5.58
N ASN A 220 3.60 -22.39 -5.69
CA ASN A 220 3.82 -23.56 -6.54
C ASN A 220 4.00 -23.13 -8.00
N LEU A 221 3.16 -22.21 -8.49
CA LEU A 221 3.32 -21.65 -9.83
C LEU A 221 4.66 -20.94 -10.03
N LEU A 222 5.15 -20.22 -9.01
CA LEU A 222 6.47 -19.57 -9.03
C LEU A 222 7.60 -20.60 -9.13
N GLU A 223 7.55 -21.64 -8.29
CA GLU A 223 8.51 -22.73 -8.29
C GLU A 223 8.53 -23.44 -9.65
N GLU A 224 7.38 -23.86 -10.16
CA GLU A 224 7.24 -24.53 -11.47
C GLU A 224 7.76 -23.64 -12.61
N SER A 225 7.35 -22.37 -12.65
CA SER A 225 7.67 -21.46 -13.77
C SER A 225 9.14 -21.02 -13.81
N CYS A 226 9.85 -21.05 -12.68
CA CYS A 226 11.24 -20.62 -12.57
C CYS A 226 12.24 -21.79 -12.41
N HIS A 227 11.79 -23.03 -12.26
CA HIS A 227 12.66 -24.22 -12.19
C HIS A 227 12.89 -24.93 -13.52
N GLU A 228 12.00 -24.80 -14.52
CA GLU A 228 12.21 -25.41 -15.83
C GLU A 228 13.44 -24.78 -16.53
N PHE A 229 14.41 -25.62 -16.96
CA PHE A 229 15.67 -25.32 -17.66
C PHE A 229 16.93 -25.09 -16.80
#